data_AF-A0A832QBY0-F1
#
_entry.id   AF-A0A832QBY0-F1
#
_cell.length_a   1.000
_cell.length_b   1.000
_cell.length_c   1.000
_cell.angle_alpha   90.00
_cell.angle_beta   90.00
_cell.angle_gamma   90.00
#
_symmetry.space_group_name_H-M   'P 1'
#
loop_
_entity.id
_entity.type
_entity.pdbx_description
1 polymer ?
#
loop_
_entity_poly.entity_id
_entity_poly.type
_entity_poly.pdbx_seq_one_letter_code
_entity_poly.pdbx_strand_id
1 'polypeptide(L)'
;MEGEYMGVIIFILTTIFSLLFTAGTIYLIVYLVRNKDKKINLGVNTLLHIYLYIISFITLAIATIGTVVFINAAASYKFGIPFSYQLEEPYAEVKDEIVYTPDTESNAEPSCYQGELMEIEGEEVCFDTTKQKKGLVNGATLTISMLILFAIHRITLLFLEKKNTISWLKKAYNFISLIIYSVLSIISIPLSIYLLVNYIYFKPEYIIRIEAPGSMVALAIVSIPLWITFLVLTLKLREKKEK
;
A
#
# COMPACT_ATOMS: atom_id res chain seq x y z
N MET A 1 20.11 -16.12 -8.32
CA MET A 1 20.92 -15.63 -7.18
C MET A 1 20.34 -14.39 -6.51
N GLU A 2 19.51 -13.55 -7.16
CA GLU A 2 18.97 -12.32 -6.53
C GLU A 2 17.88 -12.56 -5.47
N GLY A 3 17.11 -13.65 -5.58
CA GLY A 3 16.04 -13.98 -4.63
C GLY A 3 16.54 -14.40 -3.24
N GLU A 4 17.73 -14.99 -3.13
CA GLU A 4 18.28 -15.43 -1.84
C GLU A 4 18.71 -14.23 -0.98
N TYR A 5 19.35 -13.22 -1.58
CA TYR A 5 19.75 -12.01 -0.86
C TYR A 5 18.55 -11.17 -0.42
N MET A 6 17.50 -11.09 -1.23
CA MET A 6 16.25 -10.43 -0.87
C MET A 6 15.59 -11.07 0.36
N GLY A 7 15.54 -12.41 0.42
CA GLY A 7 15.01 -13.14 1.57
C GLY A 7 15.81 -12.87 2.85
N VAL A 8 17.14 -12.87 2.76
CA VAL A 8 18.03 -12.58 3.88
C VAL A 8 17.89 -11.13 4.35
N ILE A 9 17.79 -10.16 3.44
CA ILE A 9 17.61 -8.74 3.78
C ILE A 9 16.27 -8.52 4.50
N ILE A 10 15.18 -9.11 4.01
CA ILE A 10 13.85 -9.01 4.64
C ILE A 10 13.87 -9.65 6.04
N PHE A 11 14.54 -10.80 6.20
CA PHE A 11 14.68 -11.46 7.49
C PHE A 11 15.47 -10.60 8.49
N ILE A 12 16.58 -10.00 8.06
CA ILE A 12 17.38 -9.10 8.90
C ILE A 12 16.57 -7.86 9.28
N LEU A 13 15.89 -7.23 8.32
CA LEU A 13 15.09 -6.02 8.57
C LEU A 13 13.92 -6.29 9.53
N THR A 14 13.19 -7.39 9.36
CA THR A 14 12.08 -7.75 10.25
C THR A 14 12.57 -8.10 11.65
N THR A 15 13.72 -8.77 11.75
CA THR A 15 14.36 -9.08 13.04
C THR A 15 14.82 -7.81 13.76
N ILE A 16 15.52 -6.91 13.06
CA ILE A 16 15.95 -5.62 13.63
C ILE A 16 14.73 -4.78 14.03
N PHE A 17 13.69 -4.73 13.21
CA PHE A 17 12.46 -4.00 13.53
C PHE A 17 11.78 -4.56 14.79
N SER A 18 11.69 -5.88 14.93
CA SER A 18 11.13 -6.53 16.12
C SER A 18 11.96 -6.26 17.38
N LEU A 19 13.30 -6.27 17.25
CA LEU A 19 14.23 -5.95 18.34
C LEU A 19 14.15 -4.47 18.76
N LEU A 20 14.06 -3.55 17.80
CA LEU A 20 13.87 -2.12 18.07
C LEU A 20 12.51 -1.85 18.69
N PHE A 21 11.47 -2.53 18.22
CA PHE A 21 10.13 -2.42 18.78
C PHE A 21 10.12 -2.87 20.25
N THR A 22 10.63 -4.07 20.54
CA THR A 22 10.71 -4.61 21.90
C THR A 22 11.60 -3.76 22.81
N ALA A 23 12.78 -3.34 22.37
CA ALA A 23 13.66 -2.43 23.11
C ALA A 23 12.99 -1.08 23.37
N GLY A 24 12.27 -0.53 22.39
CA GLY A 24 11.48 0.69 22.52
C GLY A 24 10.37 0.55 23.56
N THR A 25 9.65 -0.58 23.56
CA THR A 25 8.61 -0.87 24.55
C THR A 25 9.18 -1.00 25.96
N ILE A 26 10.29 -1.74 26.13
CA ILE A 26 10.98 -1.88 27.42
C ILE A 26 11.48 -0.52 27.90
N TYR A 27 12.12 0.27 27.04
CA TYR A 27 12.57 1.61 27.37
C TYR A 27 11.40 2.50 27.81
N LEU A 28 10.28 2.45 27.08
CA LEU A 28 9.09 3.23 27.40
C LEU A 28 8.48 2.81 28.75
N ILE A 29 8.40 1.50 29.03
CA ILE A 29 7.97 0.98 30.34
C ILE A 29 8.91 1.47 31.44
N VAL A 30 10.23 1.31 31.28
CA VAL A 30 11.23 1.75 32.27
C VAL A 30 11.16 3.27 32.47
N TYR A 31 11.01 4.05 31.40
CA TYR A 31 10.87 5.50 31.47
C TYR A 31 9.61 5.92 32.24
N LEU A 32 8.48 5.25 31.99
CA LEU A 32 7.23 5.49 32.70
C LEU A 32 7.30 5.07 34.18
N VAL A 33 7.95 3.95 34.48
CA VAL A 33 8.14 3.44 35.85
C VAL A 33 9.16 4.26 36.64
N ARG A 34 10.18 4.82 35.98
CA ARG A 34 11.24 5.61 36.62
C ARG A 34 10.83 7.07 36.83
N ASN A 35 9.90 7.59 36.01
CA ASN A 35 9.33 8.93 36.15
C ASN A 35 7.94 8.92 36.81
N LYS A 36 7.74 8.11 37.87
CA LYS A 36 6.47 8.01 38.62
C LYS A 36 5.96 9.36 39.16
N ASP A 37 6.85 10.33 39.36
CA ASP A 37 6.49 11.67 39.84
C ASP A 37 5.80 12.53 38.76
N LYS A 38 5.94 12.18 37.47
CA LYS A 38 5.07 12.68 36.42
C LYS A 38 3.79 11.87 36.44
N LYS A 39 2.83 12.27 37.28
CA LYS A 39 1.44 11.79 37.17
C LYS A 39 0.95 12.07 35.76
N ILE A 40 0.93 11.04 34.90
CA ILE A 40 0.18 11.11 33.66
C ILE A 40 -1.27 11.16 34.11
N ASN A 41 -1.83 12.36 34.20
CA ASN A 41 -3.25 12.55 34.39
C ASN A 41 -3.93 12.06 33.11
N LEU A 42 -4.19 10.76 33.04
CA LEU A 42 -5.06 10.10 32.06
C LEU A 42 -6.51 10.47 32.39
N GLY A 43 -6.79 11.77 32.45
CA GLY A 43 -8.16 12.26 32.45
C GLY A 43 -8.85 11.86 31.15
N VAL A 44 -10.18 11.79 31.18
CA VAL A 44 -11.02 11.45 30.03
C VAL A 44 -10.65 12.27 28.78
N ASN A 45 -10.28 13.54 28.97
CA ASN A 45 -9.84 14.41 27.89
C ASN A 45 -8.54 13.92 27.20
N THR A 46 -7.54 13.46 27.96
CA THR A 46 -6.29 12.94 27.42
C THR A 46 -6.51 11.64 26.64
N LEU A 47 -7.33 10.74 27.20
CA LEU A 47 -7.72 9.48 26.55
C LEU A 47 -8.45 9.73 25.23
N LEU A 48 -9.37 10.70 25.20
CA LEU A 48 -10.10 11.06 23.98
C LEU A 48 -9.16 11.58 22.89
N HIS A 49 -8.16 12.41 23.23
CA HIS A 49 -7.17 12.86 22.26
C HIS A 49 -6.34 11.70 21.72
N ILE A 50 -5.88 10.79 22.58
CA ILE A 50 -5.13 9.59 22.16
C ILE A 50 -5.95 8.78 21.16
N TYR A 51 -7.20 8.47 21.51
CA TYR A 51 -8.12 7.75 20.63
C TYR A 51 -8.27 8.43 19.27
N LEU A 52 -8.58 9.74 19.25
CA LEU A 52 -8.80 10.49 18.02
C LEU A 52 -7.56 10.55 17.13
N TYR A 53 -6.36 10.68 17.71
CA TYR A 53 -5.11 10.65 16.96
C TYR A 53 -4.83 9.28 16.36
N ILE A 54 -5.02 8.21 17.13
CA ILE A 54 -4.81 6.83 16.66
C ILE A 54 -5.80 6.49 15.55
N ILE A 55 -7.09 6.74 15.75
CA ILE A 55 -8.11 6.39 14.75
C ILE A 55 -7.97 7.26 13.49
N SER A 56 -7.60 8.53 13.61
CA SER A 56 -7.28 9.37 12.44
C SER A 56 -6.06 8.83 11.69
N PHE A 57 -5.06 8.30 12.40
CA PHE A 57 -3.91 7.68 11.77
C PHE A 57 -4.30 6.40 11.00
N ILE A 58 -5.04 5.49 11.66
CA ILE A 58 -5.47 4.22 11.08
C ILE A 58 -6.38 4.44 9.87
N THR A 59 -7.39 5.30 9.99
CA THR A 59 -8.32 5.59 8.89
C THR A 59 -7.59 6.18 7.68
N LEU A 60 -6.62 7.09 7.88
CA LEU A 60 -5.81 7.61 6.78
C LEU A 60 -4.93 6.54 6.12
N ALA A 61 -4.37 5.62 6.91
CA ALA A 61 -3.57 4.51 6.39
C ALA A 61 -4.43 3.56 5.54
N ILE A 62 -5.63 3.19 5.99
CA ILE A 62 -6.55 2.34 5.22
C ILE A 62 -7.04 3.09 3.97
N ALA A 63 -7.34 4.39 4.08
CA ALA A 63 -7.69 5.21 2.93
C ALA A 63 -6.57 5.24 1.87
N THR A 64 -5.31 5.28 2.31
CA THR A 64 -4.14 5.20 1.43
C THR A 64 -4.12 3.89 0.67
N ILE A 65 -4.29 2.76 1.36
CA ILE A 65 -4.35 1.42 0.74
C ILE A 65 -5.49 1.34 -0.28
N GLY A 66 -6.71 1.77 0.11
CA GLY A 66 -7.86 1.80 -0.79
C GLY A 66 -7.59 2.64 -2.04
N THR A 67 -6.90 3.77 -1.88
CA THR A 67 -6.62 4.71 -2.99
C THR A 67 -5.61 4.11 -3.96
N VAL A 68 -4.59 3.41 -3.46
CA VAL A 68 -3.64 2.68 -4.29
C VAL A 68 -4.35 1.58 -5.10
N VAL A 69 -5.21 0.79 -4.46
CA VAL A 69 -5.99 -0.26 -5.13
C VAL A 69 -6.91 0.35 -6.20
N PHE A 70 -7.57 1.46 -5.88
CA PHE A 70 -8.45 2.17 -6.80
C PHE A 70 -7.69 2.72 -8.00
N ILE A 71 -6.57 3.44 -7.79
CA ILE A 71 -5.76 4.01 -8.87
C ILE A 71 -5.19 2.90 -9.75
N ASN A 72 -4.67 1.82 -9.16
CA ASN A 72 -4.15 0.68 -9.94
C ASN A 72 -5.25 0.07 -10.83
N ALA A 73 -6.43 -0.18 -10.28
CA ALA A 73 -7.55 -0.71 -11.05
C ALA A 73 -8.02 0.27 -12.13
N ALA A 74 -8.16 1.55 -11.81
CA ALA A 74 -8.56 2.59 -12.77
C ALA A 74 -7.54 2.74 -13.90
N ALA A 75 -6.24 2.67 -13.58
CA ALA A 75 -5.17 2.74 -14.56
C ALA A 75 -5.23 1.60 -15.58
N SER A 76 -5.69 0.42 -15.18
CA SER A 76 -5.80 -0.73 -16.10
C SER A 76 -6.78 -0.50 -17.25
N TYR A 77 -7.81 0.33 -17.06
CA TYR A 77 -8.76 0.70 -18.11
C TYR A 77 -8.18 1.71 -19.10
N LYS A 78 -7.18 2.50 -18.70
CA LYS A 78 -6.58 3.55 -19.52
C LYS A 78 -5.29 3.11 -20.19
N PHE A 79 -4.46 2.34 -19.48
CA PHE A 79 -3.13 1.93 -19.91
C PHE A 79 -3.05 0.43 -20.24
N GLY A 80 -4.16 -0.30 -20.15
CA GLY A 80 -4.24 -1.74 -20.42
C GLY A 80 -4.02 -2.60 -19.18
N ILE A 81 -4.48 -3.86 -19.27
CA ILE A 81 -4.35 -4.84 -18.19
C ILE A 81 -2.89 -5.06 -17.76
N PRO A 82 -1.91 -5.23 -18.70
CA PRO A 82 -0.50 -5.47 -18.34
C PRO A 82 0.15 -4.33 -17.56
N PHE A 83 -0.42 -3.12 -17.61
CA PHE A 83 0.07 -2.00 -16.81
C PHE A 83 -0.20 -2.21 -15.31
N SER A 84 -1.33 -2.80 -14.96
CA SER A 84 -1.80 -2.87 -13.57
C SER A 84 -1.80 -4.27 -12.97
N TYR A 85 -1.79 -5.29 -13.82
CA TYR A 85 -1.90 -6.69 -13.42
C TYR A 85 -0.95 -7.56 -14.24
N GLN A 86 -0.38 -8.57 -13.60
CA GLN A 86 0.35 -9.62 -14.27
C GLN A 86 -0.62 -10.60 -14.94
N LEU A 87 -0.24 -11.07 -16.12
CA LEU A 87 -1.01 -12.02 -16.92
C LEU A 87 -0.48 -13.45 -16.70
N GLU A 88 -1.32 -14.43 -17.00
CA GLU A 88 -0.98 -15.85 -16.86
C GLU A 88 -0.96 -16.52 -18.25
N GLU A 89 -0.02 -17.45 -18.44
CA GLU A 89 0.06 -18.28 -19.65
C GLU A 89 -1.13 -19.25 -19.72
N PRO A 90 -1.78 -19.41 -20.88
CA PRO A 90 -2.74 -20.49 -21.09
C PRO A 90 -2.01 -21.83 -21.11
N TYR A 91 -2.70 -22.88 -20.64
CA TYR A 91 -2.19 -24.25 -20.76
C TYR A 91 -3.01 -25.02 -21.78
N ALA A 92 -2.40 -26.04 -22.39
CA ALA A 92 -3.08 -26.95 -23.28
C ALA A 92 -3.71 -28.07 -22.44
N GLU A 93 -5.04 -28.14 -22.40
CA GLU A 93 -5.73 -29.23 -21.73
C GLU A 93 -5.81 -30.43 -22.68
N VAL A 94 -5.02 -31.47 -22.41
CA VAL A 94 -5.15 -32.74 -23.13
C VAL A 94 -6.40 -33.43 -22.60
N LYS A 95 -7.50 -33.42 -23.37
CA LYS A 95 -8.70 -34.19 -23.03
C LYS A 95 -8.34 -35.68 -23.02
N ASP A 96 -8.42 -36.31 -21.85
CA ASP A 96 -8.11 -37.74 -21.62
C ASP A 96 -9.09 -38.74 -22.27
N GLU A 97 -9.91 -38.34 -23.24
CA GLU A 97 -10.63 -39.29 -24.11
C GLU A 97 -9.76 -39.67 -25.31
N ILE A 98 -8.78 -40.53 -25.06
CA ILE A 98 -7.99 -41.16 -26.11
C ILE A 98 -8.88 -42.19 -26.83
N VAL A 99 -9.70 -41.74 -27.78
CA VAL A 99 -10.11 -42.59 -28.90
C VAL A 99 -8.96 -42.55 -29.90
N TYR A 100 -8.08 -43.56 -29.83
CA TYR A 100 -6.93 -43.68 -30.72
C TYR A 100 -7.42 -43.81 -32.17
N THR A 101 -7.44 -42.69 -32.88
CA THR A 101 -7.62 -42.61 -34.34
C THR A 101 -6.27 -42.17 -34.92
N PRO A 102 -5.67 -42.92 -35.86
CA PRO A 102 -4.27 -42.70 -36.26
C PRO A 102 -3.98 -41.37 -36.98
N ASP A 103 -5.01 -40.59 -37.32
CA ASP A 103 -4.92 -39.50 -38.29
C ASP A 103 -5.41 -38.14 -37.76
N THR A 104 -5.67 -38.01 -36.45
CA THR A 104 -6.15 -36.74 -35.87
C THR A 104 -5.04 -36.12 -35.02
N GLU A 105 -4.36 -35.09 -35.56
CA GLU A 105 -3.62 -34.14 -34.73
C GLU A 105 -4.60 -33.57 -33.71
N SER A 106 -4.52 -34.05 -32.47
CA SER A 106 -5.29 -33.50 -31.36
C SER A 106 -4.78 -32.10 -31.10
N ASN A 107 -5.40 -31.12 -31.73
CA ASN A 107 -5.21 -29.71 -31.42
C ASN A 107 -5.79 -29.48 -30.03
N ALA A 108 -4.95 -29.63 -29.00
CA ALA A 108 -5.32 -29.29 -27.64
C ALA A 108 -5.73 -27.82 -27.61
N GLU A 109 -6.99 -27.54 -27.28
CA GLU A 109 -7.50 -26.18 -27.20
C GLU A 109 -6.87 -25.48 -25.98
N PRO A 110 -6.35 -24.25 -26.13
CA PRO A 110 -5.80 -23.49 -25.01
C PRO A 110 -6.91 -23.20 -24.00
N SER A 111 -6.66 -23.47 -22.73
CA SER A 111 -7.59 -23.20 -21.63
C SER A 111 -6.91 -22.50 -20.46
N CYS A 112 -7.72 -21.87 -19.60
CA CYS A 112 -7.25 -21.08 -18.46
C CYS A 112 -7.62 -21.77 -17.16
N TYR A 113 -6.67 -21.84 -16.23
CA TYR A 113 -6.90 -22.45 -14.91
C TYR A 113 -7.81 -21.54 -14.08
N GLN A 114 -7.59 -20.23 -14.22
CA GLN A 114 -8.38 -19.20 -13.60
C GLN A 114 -8.55 -18.02 -14.57
N GLY A 115 -9.78 -17.51 -14.66
CA GLY A 115 -10.12 -16.39 -15.53
C GLY A 115 -10.60 -16.83 -16.91
N GLU A 116 -10.55 -15.90 -17.86
CA GLU A 116 -11.02 -16.09 -19.22
C GLU A 116 -9.83 -16.03 -20.18
N LEU A 117 -9.85 -16.88 -21.22
CA LEU A 117 -8.90 -16.80 -22.32
C LEU A 117 -9.24 -15.56 -23.14
N MET A 118 -8.25 -14.69 -23.34
CA MET A 118 -8.43 -13.47 -24.10
C MET A 118 -7.18 -13.12 -24.90
N GLU A 119 -7.38 -12.46 -26.04
CA GLU A 119 -6.30 -11.95 -26.86
C GLU A 119 -5.96 -10.52 -26.42
N ILE A 120 -4.75 -10.31 -25.92
CA ILE A 120 -4.22 -8.99 -25.56
C ILE A 120 -2.98 -8.75 -26.39
N GLU A 121 -2.95 -7.64 -27.14
CA GLU A 121 -1.80 -7.27 -27.99
C GLU A 121 -1.31 -8.37 -28.95
N GLY A 122 -2.22 -9.27 -29.40
CA GLY A 122 -1.91 -10.38 -30.30
C GLY A 122 -1.39 -11.65 -29.62
N GLU A 123 -1.36 -11.69 -28.28
CA GLU A 123 -1.03 -12.89 -27.49
C GLU A 123 -2.28 -13.43 -26.78
N GLU A 124 -2.48 -14.76 -26.85
CA GLU A 124 -3.49 -15.46 -26.07
C GLU A 124 -3.03 -15.58 -24.60
N VAL A 125 -3.80 -15.00 -23.70
CA VAL A 125 -3.45 -14.93 -22.27
C VAL A 125 -4.66 -15.20 -21.39
N CYS A 126 -4.39 -15.64 -20.17
CA CYS A 126 -5.41 -15.86 -19.16
C CYS A 126 -5.50 -14.68 -18.20
N PHE A 127 -6.71 -14.13 -18.05
CA PHE A 127 -6.95 -13.07 -17.09
C PHE A 127 -8.37 -13.10 -16.50
N ASP A 128 -8.45 -12.93 -15.18
CA ASP A 128 -9.72 -12.76 -14.47
C ASP A 128 -10.15 -11.29 -14.53
N THR A 129 -11.04 -10.97 -15.48
CA THR A 129 -11.60 -9.62 -15.67
C THR A 129 -12.32 -9.08 -14.42
N THR A 130 -12.71 -9.95 -13.48
CA THR A 130 -13.27 -9.52 -12.21
C THR A 130 -12.27 -8.82 -11.30
N LYS A 131 -10.95 -9.06 -11.46
CA LYS A 131 -9.89 -8.39 -10.69
C LYS A 131 -9.93 -6.87 -10.85
N GLN A 132 -10.14 -6.37 -12.07
CA GLN A 132 -10.26 -4.93 -12.35
C GLN A 132 -11.50 -4.32 -11.69
N LYS A 133 -12.66 -4.97 -11.85
CA LYS A 133 -13.94 -4.52 -11.28
C LYS A 133 -13.91 -4.52 -9.76
N LYS A 134 -13.44 -5.62 -9.16
CA LYS A 134 -13.26 -5.75 -7.70
C LYS A 134 -12.28 -4.69 -7.17
N GLY A 135 -11.16 -4.45 -7.87
CA GLY A 135 -10.21 -3.41 -7.50
C GLY A 135 -10.83 -2.01 -7.47
N LEU A 136 -11.63 -1.67 -8.50
CA LEU A 136 -12.32 -0.38 -8.56
C LEU A 136 -13.33 -0.22 -7.42
N VAL A 137 -14.21 -1.21 -7.22
CA VAL A 137 -15.27 -1.16 -6.21
C VAL A 137 -14.70 -1.20 -4.79
N ASN A 138 -13.79 -2.13 -4.51
CA ASN A 138 -13.19 -2.26 -3.18
C ASN A 138 -12.30 -1.07 -2.85
N GLY A 139 -11.48 -0.64 -3.82
CA GLY A 139 -10.63 0.55 -3.66
C GLY A 139 -11.45 1.80 -3.36
N ALA A 140 -12.48 2.08 -4.17
CA ALA A 140 -13.37 3.23 -3.97
C ALA A 140 -14.10 3.15 -2.62
N THR A 141 -14.68 1.99 -2.28
CA THR A 141 -15.41 1.79 -1.02
C THR A 141 -14.52 2.03 0.19
N LEU A 142 -13.31 1.46 0.19
CA LEU A 142 -12.34 1.66 1.28
C LEU A 142 -11.88 3.12 1.35
N THR A 143 -11.51 3.74 0.24
CA THR A 143 -11.07 5.15 0.22
C THR A 143 -12.16 6.08 0.74
N ILE A 144 -13.37 6.01 0.17
CA ILE A 144 -14.44 6.96 0.49
C ILE A 144 -14.87 6.79 1.95
N SER A 145 -15.13 5.56 2.40
CA SER A 145 -15.54 5.32 3.78
C SER A 145 -14.49 5.77 4.79
N MET A 146 -13.22 5.46 4.55
CA MET A 146 -12.15 5.81 5.47
C MET A 146 -11.78 7.29 5.45
N LEU A 147 -11.92 7.99 4.31
CA LEU A 147 -11.77 9.44 4.25
C LEU A 147 -12.89 10.17 5.00
N ILE A 148 -14.13 9.67 4.93
CA ILE A 148 -15.25 10.22 5.72
C ILE A 148 -14.95 10.05 7.21
N LEU A 149 -14.58 8.85 7.65
CA LEU A 149 -14.22 8.60 9.04
C LEU A 149 -13.01 9.44 9.47
N PHE A 150 -11.96 9.52 8.65
CA PHE A 150 -10.80 10.37 8.90
C PHE A 150 -11.22 11.83 9.11
N ALA A 151 -12.07 12.37 8.22
CA ALA A 151 -12.54 13.75 8.30
C ALA A 151 -13.33 14.00 9.59
N ILE A 152 -14.25 13.11 9.98
CA ILE A 152 -15.04 13.23 11.22
C ILE A 152 -14.12 13.26 12.44
N HIS A 153 -13.18 12.31 12.55
CA HIS A 153 -12.26 12.26 13.68
C HIS A 153 -11.31 13.46 13.69
N ARG A 154 -10.84 13.89 12.51
CA ARG A 154 -9.94 15.05 12.39
C ARG A 154 -10.64 16.34 12.76
N ILE A 155 -11.88 16.55 12.32
CA ILE A 155 -12.70 17.72 12.69
C ILE A 155 -12.94 17.72 14.20
N THR A 156 -13.32 16.59 14.78
CA THR A 156 -13.54 16.44 16.23
C THR A 156 -12.28 16.81 17.01
N LEU A 157 -11.12 16.31 16.56
CA LEU A 157 -9.83 16.63 17.15
C LEU A 157 -9.51 18.13 17.06
N LEU A 158 -9.77 18.78 15.93
CA LEU A 158 -9.57 20.22 15.78
C LEU A 158 -10.45 21.04 16.74
N PHE A 159 -11.69 20.61 17.00
CA PHE A 159 -12.56 21.25 17.98
C PHE A 159 -12.07 21.09 19.41
N LEU A 160 -11.55 19.91 19.77
CA LEU A 160 -11.01 19.67 21.11
C LEU A 160 -9.69 20.43 21.33
N GLU A 161 -8.83 20.49 20.31
CA GLU A 161 -7.58 21.25 20.37
C GLU A 161 -7.79 22.75 20.58
N LYS A 162 -8.92 23.33 20.10
CA LYS A 162 -9.24 24.74 20.41
C LYS A 162 -9.37 25.01 21.91
N LYS A 163 -9.80 24.02 22.69
CA LYS A 163 -10.01 24.17 24.15
C LYS A 163 -8.77 23.77 24.94
N ASN A 164 -8.13 22.66 24.55
CA ASN A 164 -6.96 22.15 25.25
C ASN A 164 -6.08 21.34 24.26
N THR A 165 -4.85 21.81 24.00
CA THR A 165 -3.95 21.13 23.06
C THR A 165 -2.99 20.21 23.81
N ILE A 166 -2.86 18.97 23.36
CA ILE A 166 -1.82 18.05 23.85
C ILE A 166 -0.65 18.05 22.85
N SER A 167 0.28 18.98 23.02
CA SER A 167 1.38 19.24 22.07
C SER A 167 2.23 18.00 21.76
N TRP A 168 2.47 17.11 22.73
CA TRP A 168 3.31 15.92 22.49
C TRP A 168 2.63 14.90 21.57
N LEU A 169 1.31 14.70 21.71
CA LEU A 169 0.50 13.83 20.86
C LEU A 169 0.49 14.32 19.42
N LYS A 170 0.30 15.62 19.24
CA LYS A 170 0.34 16.27 17.94
C LYS A 170 1.69 16.07 17.25
N LYS A 171 2.79 16.25 17.99
CA LYS A 171 4.15 16.04 17.48
C LYS A 171 4.37 14.58 17.11
N ALA A 172 4.01 13.64 18.00
CA ALA A 172 4.13 12.21 17.75
C ALA A 172 3.35 11.78 16.50
N TYR A 173 2.08 12.18 16.38
CA TYR A 173 1.25 11.88 15.21
C TYR A 173 1.86 12.36 13.90
N ASN A 174 2.29 13.63 13.83
CA ASN A 174 2.86 14.18 12.59
C ASN A 174 4.21 13.53 12.28
N PHE A 175 5.05 13.30 13.28
CA PHE A 175 6.37 12.71 13.09
C PHE A 175 6.31 11.23 12.69
N ILE A 176 5.45 10.44 13.33
CA ILE A 176 5.22 9.03 12.95
C ILE A 176 4.66 8.95 11.53
N SER A 177 3.67 9.78 11.20
CA SER A 177 3.11 9.82 9.85
C SER A 177 4.17 10.23 8.81
N LEU A 178 5.01 11.23 9.13
CA LEU A 178 6.13 11.66 8.29
C LEU A 178 7.08 10.49 8.00
N ILE A 179 7.50 9.74 9.02
CA ILE A 179 8.37 8.56 8.85
C ILE A 179 7.71 7.56 7.90
N ILE A 180 6.47 7.16 8.18
CA ILE A 180 5.79 6.10 7.44
C ILE A 180 5.62 6.48 5.96
N TYR A 181 5.09 7.67 5.67
CA TYR A 181 4.88 8.09 4.28
C TYR A 181 6.21 8.40 3.56
N SER A 182 7.25 8.82 4.28
CA SER A 182 8.60 8.97 3.69
C SER A 182 9.19 7.63 3.27
N VAL A 183 9.09 6.59 4.11
CA VAL A 183 9.58 5.24 3.78
C VAL A 183 8.84 4.67 2.57
N LEU A 184 7.50 4.78 2.57
CA LEU A 184 6.69 4.36 1.42
C LEU A 184 7.08 5.11 0.13
N SER A 185 7.33 6.42 0.21
CA SER A 185 7.75 7.23 -0.93
C SER A 185 9.15 6.86 -1.41
N ILE A 186 10.12 6.72 -0.51
CA ILE A 186 11.53 6.38 -0.82
C ILE A 186 11.62 5.02 -1.52
N ILE A 187 10.78 4.06 -1.13
CA ILE A 187 10.73 2.73 -1.77
C ILE A 187 9.99 2.81 -3.11
N SER A 188 8.80 3.43 -3.13
CA SER A 188 7.94 3.42 -4.32
C SER A 188 8.47 4.26 -5.47
N ILE A 189 9.21 5.35 -5.22
CA ILE A 189 9.78 6.20 -6.28
C ILE A 189 10.72 5.42 -7.21
N PRO A 190 11.85 4.86 -6.75
CA PRO A 190 12.78 4.16 -7.63
C PRO A 190 12.14 2.94 -8.29
N LEU A 191 11.30 2.19 -7.55
CA LEU A 191 10.59 1.03 -8.11
C LEU A 191 9.59 1.42 -9.20
N SER A 192 8.79 2.47 -8.96
CA SER A 192 7.83 2.93 -9.97
C SER A 192 8.53 3.46 -11.22
N ILE A 193 9.64 4.18 -11.08
CA ILE A 193 10.44 4.64 -12.22
C ILE A 193 11.01 3.44 -12.98
N TYR A 194 11.65 2.50 -12.29
CA TYR A 194 12.21 1.29 -12.90
C TYR A 194 11.16 0.50 -13.67
N LEU A 195 10.03 0.18 -13.03
CA LEU A 195 8.96 -0.60 -13.65
C LEU A 195 8.32 0.15 -14.82
N LEU A 196 8.12 1.46 -14.69
CA LEU A 196 7.52 2.27 -15.75
C LEU A 196 8.47 2.39 -16.97
N VAL A 197 9.77 2.55 -16.74
CA VAL A 197 10.76 2.57 -17.83
C VAL A 197 10.82 1.23 -18.54
N ASN A 198 10.82 0.11 -17.80
CA ASN A 198 10.75 -1.22 -18.42
C ASN A 198 9.46 -1.41 -19.20
N TYR A 199 8.32 -1.00 -18.66
CA TYR A 199 7.03 -1.10 -19.33
C TYR A 199 6.97 -0.30 -20.64
N ILE A 200 7.56 0.90 -20.68
CA ILE A 200 7.50 1.80 -21.84
C ILE A 200 8.60 1.51 -22.88
N TYR A 201 9.83 1.28 -22.43
CA TYR A 201 11.02 1.26 -23.31
C TYR A 201 11.67 -0.12 -23.44
N PHE A 202 11.61 -0.96 -22.41
CA PHE A 202 12.22 -2.28 -22.39
C PHE A 202 11.17 -3.37 -22.25
N LYS A 203 10.03 -3.17 -22.94
CA LYS A 203 8.91 -4.09 -22.86
C LYS A 203 9.36 -5.46 -23.38
N PRO A 204 9.20 -6.55 -22.60
CA PRO A 204 9.57 -7.88 -23.05
C PRO A 204 8.74 -8.28 -24.28
N GLU A 205 9.27 -9.21 -25.06
CA GLU A 205 8.62 -9.73 -26.28
C GLU A 205 7.28 -10.40 -25.98
N TYR A 206 7.14 -11.03 -24.80
CA TYR A 206 5.92 -11.70 -24.35
C TYR A 206 5.24 -10.92 -23.22
N ILE A 207 3.96 -10.57 -23.37
CA ILE A 207 3.23 -9.70 -22.43
C ILE A 207 3.07 -10.29 -21.03
N ILE A 208 3.04 -11.61 -20.92
CA ILE A 208 3.03 -12.38 -19.66
C ILE A 208 4.27 -12.13 -18.78
N ARG A 209 5.39 -11.69 -19.37
CA ARG A 209 6.64 -11.40 -18.66
C ARG A 209 6.73 -9.94 -18.21
N ILE A 210 5.71 -9.13 -18.47
CA ILE A 210 5.66 -7.74 -18.03
C ILE A 210 5.48 -7.69 -16.52
N GLU A 211 6.43 -7.05 -15.84
CA GLU A 211 6.26 -6.66 -14.44
C GLU A 211 5.36 -5.42 -14.38
N ALA A 212 4.12 -5.60 -13.92
CA ALA A 212 3.11 -4.56 -13.94
C ALA A 212 3.48 -3.34 -13.04
N PRO A 213 3.72 -2.13 -13.60
CA PRO A 213 4.14 -0.96 -12.84
C PRO A 213 3.03 -0.33 -11.98
N GLY A 214 1.77 -0.59 -12.29
CA GLY A 214 0.63 0.21 -11.86
C GLY A 214 0.48 0.34 -10.34
N SER A 215 0.78 -0.73 -9.60
CA SER A 215 0.67 -0.73 -8.13
C SER A 215 1.71 0.17 -7.46
N MET A 216 2.97 0.11 -7.93
CA MET A 216 4.05 0.95 -7.41
C MET A 216 3.89 2.41 -7.83
N VAL A 217 3.44 2.65 -9.07
CA VAL A 217 3.09 3.99 -9.55
C VAL A 217 1.96 4.58 -8.71
N ALA A 218 0.89 3.83 -8.48
CA ALA A 218 -0.21 4.25 -7.62
C ALA A 218 0.25 4.56 -6.19
N LEU A 219 1.11 3.72 -5.61
CA LEU A 219 1.68 3.97 -4.28
C LEU A 219 2.51 5.25 -4.23
N ALA A 220 3.35 5.51 -5.24
CA ALA A 220 4.13 6.75 -5.32
C ALA A 220 3.21 7.99 -5.42
N ILE A 221 2.19 7.93 -6.29
CA ILE A 221 1.21 9.01 -6.48
C ILE A 221 0.50 9.38 -5.17
N VAL A 222 0.18 8.40 -4.32
CA VAL A 222 -0.54 8.66 -3.06
C VAL A 222 0.41 9.02 -1.91
N SER A 223 1.53 8.32 -1.78
CA SER A 223 2.44 8.47 -0.63
C SER A 223 3.25 9.77 -0.66
N ILE A 224 3.65 10.25 -1.84
CA ILE A 224 4.46 11.47 -1.97
C ILE A 224 3.69 12.73 -1.48
N PRO A 225 2.44 12.99 -1.91
CA PRO A 225 1.67 14.12 -1.39
C PRO A 225 1.46 14.05 0.12
N LEU A 226 1.24 12.85 0.67
CA LEU A 226 1.10 12.66 2.12
C LEU A 226 2.42 12.95 2.84
N TRP A 227 3.54 12.46 2.31
CA TRP A 227 4.87 12.75 2.84
C TRP A 227 5.13 14.26 2.89
N ILE A 228 4.91 14.97 1.78
CA ILE A 228 5.09 16.43 1.71
C ILE A 228 4.17 17.13 2.72
N THR A 229 2.92 16.69 2.84
CA THR A 229 1.96 17.26 3.79
C THR A 229 2.45 17.13 5.23
N PHE A 230 2.88 15.94 5.66
CA PHE A 230 3.37 15.72 7.01
C PHE A 230 4.74 16.37 7.27
N LEU A 231 5.58 16.52 6.25
CA LEU A 231 6.81 17.29 6.33
C LEU A 231 6.49 18.76 6.65
N VAL A 232 5.62 19.39 5.86
CA VAL A 232 5.19 20.78 6.08
C VAL A 232 4.55 20.97 7.45
N LEU A 233 3.67 20.05 7.87
CA LEU A 233 3.05 20.11 9.19
C LEU A 233 4.08 19.99 10.32
N THR A 234 5.09 19.14 10.16
CA THR A 234 6.16 18.96 11.14
C THR A 234 7.05 20.20 11.23
N LEU A 235 7.43 20.80 10.09
CA LEU A 235 8.21 22.04 10.04
C LEU A 235 7.47 23.21 10.72
N LYS A 236 6.18 23.37 10.45
CA LYS A 236 5.34 24.39 11.10
C LYS A 236 5.25 24.21 12.63
N LEU A 237 5.31 22.97 13.11
CA LEU A 237 5.33 22.69 14.56
C LEU A 237 6.68 23.02 15.21
N ARG A 238 7.78 22.94 14.46
CA ARG A 238 9.10 23.35 14.93
C ARG A 238 9.20 24.87 15.07
N GLU A 239 8.80 25.62 14.03
CA GLU A 239 8.87 27.09 14.02
C GLU A 239 8.07 27.74 15.16
N LYS A 240 6.90 27.17 15.50
CA LYS A 240 6.07 27.64 16.63
C LYS A 240 6.71 27.47 18.01
N LYS A 241 7.80 26.70 18.13
CA LYS A 241 8.52 26.50 19.39
C LYS A 241 9.73 27.45 19.51
N GLU A 242 10.21 27.98 18.39
CA GLU A 242 11.39 28.85 18.31
C GLU A 242 11.02 30.35 18.35
N LYS A 243 9.71 30.67 18.40
CA LYS A 243 9.15 32.01 18.69
C LYS A 243 8.48 32.01 20.05
#